data_AF-A0A2N7BEW2-F1
#
_entry.id   AF-A0A2N7BEW2-F1
#
_cell.length_a   1.000
_cell.length_b   1.000
_cell.length_c   1.000
_cell.angle_alpha   90.00
_cell.angle_beta   90.00
_cell.angle_gamma   90.00
#
_symmetry.space_group_name_H-M   'P 1'
#
loop_
_entity.id
_entity.type
_entity.pdbx_description
1 polymer ?
#
loop_
_entity_poly.entity_id
_entity_poly.type
_entity_poly.pdbx_seq_one_letter_code
_entity_poly.pdbx_strand_id
1 'polypeptide(L)'
;MKLFFTWIFSIASLGTVLGQVTFSKLPADNQLFPRNEQSEGTVAIAGTVTDASVTKISVQIFRGSNLYRYASQNLSFQNGRAFFALNPTIKAETVQYQAKIYLVKNRDSTLYATRVNLVAGDVYLISGQSNAVAGGEGPEYILYDPQQNEFCRTYTTNYGSEGPKWVVANGLSVNVGVWGTELQRLIRQNNQIPTCILNNGSGGQPITFFNDRNAANPSDLTTDYGRALHRSMMAGVQNQVKAIFWRQGEAEIGGLSSQMLEYPAQFDKLYRSWKQDYPVCKRYTLRKPGFSPPGWGIDRPLSGISSVGRPSCTPMYEPLRPWDYWATMAFITGLRITSFSPIICIAWSIGIFTARRIRCKSTPPIHVKSIIPIPNRPS
;
A
#
# COMPACT_ATOMS: atom_id res chain seq x y z
N MET A 1 -1.19 3.80 84.47
CA MET A 1 -0.50 4.03 83.18
C MET A 1 -0.63 2.79 82.31
N LYS A 2 -1.60 2.76 81.39
CA LYS A 2 -1.70 1.81 80.27
C LYS A 2 -2.25 2.60 79.08
N LEU A 3 -1.38 2.88 78.11
CA LEU A 3 -1.70 3.60 76.88
C LEU A 3 -2.42 2.64 75.92
N PHE A 4 -3.63 3.02 75.47
CA PHE A 4 -4.32 2.39 74.35
C PHE A 4 -3.87 3.08 73.05
N PHE A 5 -3.27 2.31 72.15
CA PHE A 5 -2.87 2.75 70.81
C PHE A 5 -3.97 2.36 69.82
N THR A 6 -4.79 3.31 69.41
CA THR A 6 -5.85 3.09 68.40
C THR A 6 -5.27 3.38 67.02
N TRP A 7 -5.04 2.33 66.23
CA TRP A 7 -4.63 2.44 64.84
C TRP A 7 -5.85 2.72 63.96
N ILE A 8 -5.90 3.91 63.36
CA ILE A 8 -6.89 4.24 62.31
C ILE A 8 -6.36 3.66 60.99
N PHE A 9 -6.94 2.55 60.54
CA PHE A 9 -6.74 2.07 59.17
C PHE A 9 -7.65 2.87 58.22
N SER A 10 -7.08 3.83 57.51
CA SER A 10 -7.72 4.43 56.34
C SER A 10 -7.69 3.43 55.18
N ILE A 11 -8.83 2.78 54.92
CA ILE A 11 -9.03 1.99 53.71
C ILE A 11 -9.14 2.98 52.55
N ALA A 12 -8.05 3.14 51.78
CA ALA A 12 -8.09 3.79 50.49
C ALA A 12 -8.88 2.88 49.54
N SER A 13 -10.11 3.28 49.21
CA SER A 13 -10.86 2.66 48.13
C SER A 13 -10.12 2.94 46.81
N LEU A 14 -9.47 1.91 46.27
CA LEU A 14 -9.05 1.88 44.88
C LEU A 14 -10.32 1.87 44.02
N GLY A 15 -10.86 3.06 43.75
CA GLY A 15 -11.90 3.23 42.75
C GLY A 15 -11.34 2.76 41.41
N THR A 16 -11.92 1.69 40.87
CA THR A 16 -11.72 1.31 39.48
C THR A 16 -12.21 2.47 38.61
N VAL A 17 -11.28 3.17 37.96
CA VAL A 17 -11.63 4.14 36.92
C VAL A 17 -12.20 3.32 35.77
N LEU A 18 -13.51 3.10 35.78
CA LEU A 18 -14.22 2.67 34.59
C LEU A 18 -13.90 3.71 33.50
N GLY A 19 -13.38 3.23 32.36
CA GLY A 19 -12.95 4.10 31.27
C GLY A 19 -14.05 5.11 30.94
N GLN A 20 -13.76 6.39 31.11
CA GLN A 20 -14.72 7.49 30.89
C GLN A 20 -15.20 7.52 29.42
N VAL A 21 -14.38 6.97 28.51
CA VAL A 21 -14.65 6.88 27.07
C VAL A 21 -14.10 5.56 26.52
N THR A 22 -14.91 4.89 25.71
CA THR A 22 -14.52 3.73 24.91
C THR A 22 -14.58 4.10 23.43
N PHE A 23 -13.44 4.09 22.74
CA PHE A 23 -13.38 4.37 21.31
C PHE A 23 -13.69 3.12 20.49
N SER A 24 -14.63 3.24 19.57
CA SER A 24 -14.83 2.27 18.48
C SER A 24 -13.98 2.61 17.26
N LYS A 25 -13.60 3.89 17.10
CA LYS A 25 -12.61 4.36 16.13
C LYS A 25 -11.74 5.44 16.75
N LEU A 26 -10.44 5.22 16.76
CA LEU A 26 -9.44 6.19 17.16
C LEU A 26 -8.25 6.05 16.22
N PRO A 27 -7.80 7.12 15.55
CA PRO A 27 -6.60 7.09 14.73
C PRO A 27 -5.42 6.46 15.47
N ALA A 28 -4.56 5.76 14.72
CA ALA A 28 -3.25 5.35 15.20
C ALA A 28 -2.18 6.35 14.74
N ASP A 29 -1.07 6.41 15.46
CA ASP A 29 0.09 7.18 14.99
C ASP A 29 0.59 6.62 13.66
N ASN A 30 1.12 7.49 12.79
CA ASN A 30 1.58 7.14 11.44
C ASN A 30 0.50 6.61 10.48
N GLN A 31 -0.78 6.64 10.87
CA GLN A 31 -1.85 6.13 10.03
C GLN A 31 -2.02 6.94 8.74
N LEU A 32 -2.19 6.22 7.63
CA LEU A 32 -2.64 6.79 6.37
C LEU A 32 -4.15 6.64 6.23
N PHE A 33 -4.82 7.74 5.91
CA PHE A 33 -6.25 7.78 5.58
C PHE A 33 -6.40 7.77 4.05
N PRO A 34 -7.06 6.76 3.45
CA PRO A 34 -7.16 6.72 2.01
C PRO A 34 -7.97 7.93 1.50
N ARG A 35 -7.48 8.56 0.44
CA ARG A 35 -8.07 9.80 -0.09
C ARG A 35 -9.25 9.51 -1.02
N ASN A 36 -10.30 10.32 -0.89
CA ASN A 36 -11.45 10.37 -1.79
C ASN A 36 -11.13 11.12 -3.10
N GLU A 37 -12.13 11.34 -3.94
CA GLU A 37 -12.00 12.02 -5.23
C GLU A 37 -11.63 13.51 -5.09
N GLN A 38 -11.95 14.12 -3.94
CA GLN A 38 -11.56 15.48 -3.57
C GLN A 38 -10.13 15.55 -3.01
N SER A 39 -9.38 14.43 -3.02
CA SER A 39 -8.05 14.30 -2.43
C SER A 39 -8.03 14.60 -0.93
N GLU A 40 -9.05 14.16 -0.20
CA GLU A 40 -9.13 14.25 1.25
C GLU A 40 -9.31 12.87 1.89
N GLY A 41 -8.66 12.64 3.04
CA GLY A 41 -8.87 11.46 3.87
C GLY A 41 -9.70 11.81 5.12
N THR A 42 -10.66 10.96 5.47
CA THR A 42 -11.52 11.14 6.65
C THR A 42 -10.90 10.53 7.89
N VAL A 43 -10.64 11.35 8.91
CA VAL A 43 -10.10 10.95 10.21
C VAL A 43 -11.26 10.63 11.16
N ALA A 44 -11.88 9.47 10.96
CA ALA A 44 -13.04 9.06 11.75
C ALA A 44 -12.69 8.79 13.22
N ILE A 45 -13.39 9.45 14.13
CA ILE A 45 -13.24 9.33 15.58
C ILE A 45 -14.63 9.06 16.17
N ALA A 46 -14.82 7.88 16.74
CA ALA A 46 -16.12 7.43 17.20
C ALA A 46 -16.00 6.60 18.48
N GLY A 47 -17.06 6.59 19.27
CA GLY A 47 -17.08 5.85 20.52
C GLY A 47 -18.28 6.17 21.40
N THR A 48 -18.15 5.78 22.66
CA THR A 48 -19.16 5.93 23.70
C THR A 48 -18.54 6.54 24.94
N VAL A 49 -19.22 7.51 25.54
CA VAL A 49 -18.88 8.13 26.81
C VAL A 49 -19.86 7.64 27.88
N THR A 50 -19.35 7.28 29.04
CA THR A 50 -20.14 6.81 30.20
C THR A 50 -20.15 7.82 31.34
N ASP A 51 -19.20 8.76 31.34
CA ASP A 51 -19.12 9.85 32.31
C ASP A 51 -20.05 11.01 31.94
N ALA A 52 -21.21 11.09 32.60
CA ALA A 52 -22.23 12.12 32.38
C ALA A 52 -21.76 13.56 32.68
N SER A 53 -20.62 13.74 33.35
CA SER A 53 -20.02 15.08 33.54
C SER A 53 -19.37 15.62 32.27
N VAL A 54 -19.08 14.75 31.28
CA VAL A 54 -18.59 15.16 29.97
C VAL A 54 -19.78 15.60 29.12
N THR A 55 -19.80 16.87 28.75
CA THR A 55 -20.91 17.49 28.02
C THR A 55 -20.66 17.53 26.50
N LYS A 56 -19.39 17.47 26.09
CA LYS A 56 -18.98 17.58 24.69
C LYS A 56 -17.67 16.85 24.45
N ILE A 57 -17.53 16.25 23.27
CA ILE A 57 -16.25 15.79 22.75
C ILE A 57 -15.81 16.73 21.62
N SER A 58 -14.52 17.01 21.53
CA SER A 58 -13.98 17.80 20.43
C SER A 58 -12.64 17.28 19.93
N VAL A 59 -12.36 17.58 18.66
CA VAL A 59 -11.16 17.18 17.94
C VAL A 59 -10.58 18.41 17.29
N GLN A 60 -9.30 18.65 17.55
CA GLN A 60 -8.48 19.62 16.83
C GLN A 60 -7.55 18.87 15.90
N ILE A 61 -7.58 19.20 14.62
CA ILE A 61 -6.61 18.72 13.64
C ILE A 61 -5.63 19.85 13.37
N PHE A 62 -4.35 19.58 13.56
CA PHE A 62 -3.24 20.47 13.24
C PHE A 62 -2.58 20.01 11.95
N ARG A 63 -2.24 20.96 11.08
CA ARG A 63 -1.43 20.77 9.86
C ARG A 63 -0.08 21.43 10.13
N GLY A 64 0.94 20.63 10.44
CA GLY A 64 2.16 21.15 11.08
C GLY A 64 1.83 21.76 12.45
N SER A 65 2.26 23.00 12.70
CA SER A 65 1.97 23.74 13.95
C SER A 65 0.63 24.48 13.96
N ASN A 66 -0.03 24.60 12.81
CA ASN A 66 -1.23 25.43 12.66
C ASN A 66 -2.50 24.61 12.87
N LEU A 67 -3.46 25.16 13.62
CA LEU A 67 -4.81 24.59 13.70
C LEU A 67 -5.46 24.62 12.31
N TYR A 68 -5.87 23.44 11.83
CA TYR A 68 -6.41 23.26 10.48
C TYR A 68 -7.92 22.99 10.50
N ARG A 69 -8.39 22.15 11.42
CA ARG A 69 -9.82 21.86 11.61
C ARG A 69 -10.15 21.76 13.09
N TYR A 70 -11.38 22.13 13.41
CA TYR A 70 -12.02 21.87 14.69
C TYR A 70 -13.36 21.19 14.42
N ALA A 71 -13.62 20.09 15.11
CA ALA A 71 -14.91 19.40 15.08
C ALA A 71 -15.33 19.10 16.52
N SER A 72 -16.63 19.16 16.81
CA SER A 72 -17.14 18.83 18.14
C SER A 72 -18.56 18.32 18.10
N GLN A 73 -18.93 17.52 19.10
CA GLN A 73 -20.28 17.02 19.28
C GLN A 73 -20.69 17.11 20.76
N ASN A 74 -21.83 17.74 21.02
CA ASN A 74 -22.45 17.71 22.34
C ASN A 74 -22.96 16.29 22.63
N LEU A 75 -22.81 15.84 23.87
CA LEU A 75 -23.14 14.48 24.28
C LEU A 75 -24.54 14.46 24.89
N SER A 76 -25.40 13.61 24.34
CA SER A 76 -26.74 13.34 24.86
C SER A 76 -26.74 11.95 25.48
N PHE A 77 -26.96 11.88 26.80
CA PHE A 77 -26.94 10.62 27.54
C PHE A 77 -28.29 9.93 27.52
N GLN A 78 -28.27 8.65 27.17
CA GLN A 78 -29.40 7.72 27.26
C GLN A 78 -28.92 6.48 28.01
N ASN A 79 -29.64 6.09 29.07
CA ASN A 79 -29.30 4.94 29.91
C ASN A 79 -27.82 4.94 30.37
N GLY A 80 -27.32 6.12 30.78
CA GLY A 80 -25.95 6.30 31.27
C GLY A 80 -24.86 6.26 30.20
N ARG A 81 -25.20 6.37 28.91
CA ARG A 81 -24.23 6.35 27.80
C ARG A 81 -24.54 7.43 26.77
N ALA A 82 -23.51 8.03 26.19
CA ALA A 82 -23.63 8.94 25.05
C ALA A 82 -22.71 8.49 23.91
N PHE A 83 -23.26 8.35 22.70
CA PHE A 83 -22.50 7.98 21.51
C PHE A 83 -22.01 9.21 20.77
N PHE A 84 -20.82 9.13 20.17
CA PHE A 84 -20.29 10.19 19.31
C PHE A 84 -19.65 9.64 18.04
N ALA A 85 -19.69 10.47 17.00
CA ALA A 85 -18.99 10.24 15.75
C ALA A 85 -18.59 11.57 15.12
N LEU A 86 -17.29 11.80 15.01
CA LEU A 86 -16.68 12.96 14.35
C LEU A 86 -15.88 12.49 13.14
N ASN A 87 -16.01 13.19 12.01
CA ASN A 87 -15.37 12.83 10.75
C ASN A 87 -14.61 14.01 10.12
N PRO A 88 -13.68 14.68 10.83
CA PRO A 88 -12.85 15.72 10.23
C PRO A 88 -12.01 15.15 9.07
N THR A 89 -11.73 15.99 8.07
CA THR A 89 -10.91 15.60 6.91
C THR A 89 -9.53 16.25 6.92
N ILE A 90 -8.56 15.57 6.30
CA ILE A 90 -7.21 16.08 6.02
C ILE A 90 -6.90 15.96 4.53
N LYS A 91 -6.11 16.87 3.97
CA LYS A 91 -5.74 16.80 2.55
C LYS A 91 -4.68 15.72 2.32
N ALA A 92 -4.74 15.08 1.16
CA ALA A 92 -3.69 14.21 0.69
C ALA A 92 -2.55 15.05 0.10
N GLU A 93 -1.51 15.25 0.89
CA GLU A 93 -0.34 16.06 0.58
C GLU A 93 0.84 15.61 1.45
N THR A 94 2.06 16.02 1.09
CA THR A 94 3.27 15.72 1.87
C THR A 94 3.40 16.63 3.10
N VAL A 95 2.38 16.60 3.96
CA VAL A 95 2.36 17.26 5.28
C VAL A 95 1.83 16.28 6.31
N GLN A 96 2.45 16.23 7.48
CA GLN A 96 1.96 15.45 8.61
C GLN A 96 0.96 16.25 9.43
N TYR A 97 -0.12 15.57 9.79
CA TYR A 97 -1.18 16.09 10.62
C TYR A 97 -1.12 15.49 12.02
N GLN A 98 -1.66 16.24 12.98
CA GLN A 98 -1.84 15.78 14.36
C GLN A 98 -3.32 15.95 14.77
N ALA A 99 -3.91 14.93 15.37
CA ALA A 99 -5.22 15.01 15.98
C ALA A 99 -5.10 15.07 17.51
N LYS A 100 -5.68 16.10 18.12
CA LYS A 100 -5.84 16.20 19.58
C LYS A 100 -7.32 16.05 19.92
N ILE A 101 -7.63 15.05 20.75
CA ILE A 101 -9.00 14.70 21.15
C ILE A 101 -9.19 15.16 22.59
N TYR A 102 -10.26 15.93 22.82
CA TYR A 102 -10.58 16.52 24.11
C TYR A 102 -11.96 16.09 24.60
N LEU A 103 -12.05 15.87 25.91
CA LEU A 103 -13.32 15.73 26.63
C LEU A 103 -13.60 17.03 27.36
N VAL A 104 -14.81 17.55 27.20
CA VAL A 104 -15.20 18.85 27.73
C VAL A 104 -16.21 18.68 28.85
N LYS A 105 -15.84 19.13 30.04
CA LYS A 105 -16.69 19.16 31.25
C LYS A 105 -16.99 20.62 31.56
N ASN A 106 -18.23 21.06 31.30
CA ASN A 106 -18.61 22.47 31.42
C ASN A 106 -17.71 23.40 30.57
N ARG A 107 -16.84 24.21 31.22
CA ARG A 107 -15.89 25.12 30.57
C ARG A 107 -14.49 24.54 30.43
N ASP A 108 -14.19 23.44 31.11
CA ASP A 108 -12.86 22.84 31.12
C ASP A 108 -12.72 21.77 30.04
N SER A 109 -11.57 21.77 29.36
CA SER A 109 -11.25 20.79 28.32
C SER A 109 -10.04 19.97 28.74
N THR A 110 -10.21 18.66 28.85
CA THR A 110 -9.14 17.71 29.17
C THR A 110 -8.66 17.03 27.89
N LEU A 111 -7.36 17.10 27.61
CA LEU A 111 -6.75 16.34 26.52
C LEU A 111 -6.80 14.84 26.85
N TYR A 112 -7.49 14.08 26.01
CA TYR A 112 -7.62 12.63 26.19
C TYR A 112 -6.58 11.86 25.38
N ALA A 113 -6.40 12.22 24.11
CA ALA A 113 -5.46 11.54 23.22
C ALA A 113 -4.85 12.51 22.22
N THR A 114 -3.58 12.28 21.91
CA THR A 114 -2.89 12.89 20.77
C THR A 114 -2.52 11.78 19.79
N ARG A 115 -2.74 12.02 18.50
CA ARG A 115 -2.34 11.14 17.41
C ARG A 115 -1.52 11.91 16.41
N VAL A 116 -0.36 11.37 16.05
CA VAL A 116 0.68 12.10 15.32
C VAL A 116 1.01 11.44 13.99
N ASN A 117 1.64 12.23 13.13
CA ASN A 117 2.16 11.78 11.84
C ASN A 117 1.06 11.24 10.91
N LEU A 118 -0.16 11.76 11.05
CA LEU A 118 -1.30 11.37 10.25
C LEU A 118 -1.15 11.93 8.84
N VAL A 119 -1.48 11.14 7.82
CA VAL A 119 -1.40 11.56 6.41
C VAL A 119 -2.62 11.04 5.66
N ALA A 120 -3.00 11.69 4.56
CA ALA A 120 -3.95 11.13 3.61
C ALA A 120 -3.28 10.79 2.29
N GLY A 121 -3.74 9.73 1.61
CA GLY A 121 -3.01 9.24 0.45
C GLY A 121 -3.65 8.05 -0.28
N ASP A 122 -2.86 7.41 -1.14
CA ASP A 122 -3.29 6.26 -1.93
C ASP A 122 -2.87 4.94 -1.29
N VAL A 123 -3.66 3.88 -1.50
CA VAL A 123 -3.38 2.54 -0.97
C VAL A 123 -3.21 1.56 -2.11
N TYR A 124 -2.15 0.77 -2.05
CA TYR A 124 -1.85 -0.30 -3.00
C TYR A 124 -1.52 -1.61 -2.30
N LEU A 125 -1.75 -2.72 -3.00
CA LEU A 125 -1.29 -4.04 -2.60
C LEU A 125 -0.22 -4.54 -3.56
N ILE A 126 0.76 -5.26 -3.02
CA ILE A 126 1.70 -6.07 -3.78
C ILE A 126 1.46 -7.52 -3.42
N SER A 127 1.40 -8.40 -4.40
CA SER A 127 1.30 -9.85 -4.19
C SER A 127 2.03 -10.62 -5.30
N GLY A 128 2.37 -11.86 -5.02
CA GLY A 128 3.13 -12.73 -5.93
C GLY A 128 4.37 -13.31 -5.24
N GLN A 129 5.32 -13.84 -6.01
CA GLN A 129 6.43 -14.58 -5.42
C GLN A 129 7.64 -13.71 -5.02
N SER A 130 8.84 -14.30 -4.94
CA SER A 130 10.10 -13.62 -4.56
C SER A 130 10.33 -12.30 -5.29
N ASN A 131 9.92 -12.23 -6.54
CA ASN A 131 10.00 -11.05 -7.39
C ASN A 131 8.98 -9.95 -7.06
N ALA A 132 7.88 -10.28 -6.38
CA ALA A 132 6.94 -9.31 -5.79
C ALA A 132 7.41 -8.84 -4.41
N VAL A 133 7.98 -9.74 -3.60
CA VAL A 133 8.66 -9.37 -2.33
C VAL A 133 9.73 -8.33 -2.64
N ALA A 134 10.67 -8.68 -3.52
CA ALA A 134 11.73 -7.85 -4.09
C ALA A 134 12.35 -6.83 -3.12
N GLY A 135 12.61 -7.29 -1.90
CA GLY A 135 13.76 -6.94 -1.06
C GLY A 135 14.36 -8.27 -0.60
N GLY A 136 15.67 -8.45 -0.76
CA GLY A 136 16.36 -9.69 -0.41
C GLY A 136 16.02 -10.11 1.02
N GLU A 137 15.78 -11.40 1.24
CA GLU A 137 15.62 -12.00 2.56
C GLU A 137 16.96 -12.00 3.34
N GLY A 138 17.76 -10.94 3.18
CA GLY A 138 19.15 -10.88 3.62
C GLY A 138 19.67 -9.46 3.82
N PRO A 139 20.91 -9.35 4.34
CA PRO A 139 21.56 -8.08 4.70
C PRO A 139 21.75 -7.10 3.53
N GLU A 140 21.45 -7.50 2.30
CA GLU A 140 21.54 -6.66 1.09
C GLU A 140 20.46 -5.56 1.03
N TYR A 141 19.32 -5.72 1.73
CA TYR A 141 18.36 -4.61 1.89
C TYR A 141 18.97 -3.43 2.68
N ILE A 142 19.98 -3.70 3.52
CA ILE A 142 20.71 -2.68 4.30
C ILE A 142 21.55 -1.77 3.38
N LEU A 143 21.92 -2.24 2.18
CA LEU A 143 22.72 -1.46 1.22
C LEU A 143 21.88 -0.51 0.37
N TYR A 144 20.57 -0.74 0.29
CA TYR A 144 19.63 0.22 -0.27
C TYR A 144 19.30 1.21 0.85
N ASP A 145 19.84 2.43 0.79
CA ASP A 145 19.38 3.55 1.63
C ASP A 145 18.17 4.19 0.93
N PRO A 146 16.93 3.81 1.29
CA PRO A 146 15.74 4.33 0.64
C PRO A 146 15.52 5.82 0.87
N GLN A 147 16.36 6.50 1.66
CA GLN A 147 16.07 7.76 2.35
C GLN A 147 14.75 7.64 3.12
N GLN A 148 14.82 7.49 4.44
CA GLN A 148 13.60 7.38 5.26
C GLN A 148 12.60 8.48 4.88
N ASN A 149 11.39 8.05 4.54
CA ASN A 149 10.39 8.94 3.95
C ASN A 149 9.08 8.74 4.67
N GLU A 150 8.76 9.70 5.53
CA GLU A 150 7.64 9.69 6.44
C GLU A 150 6.27 9.67 5.74
N PHE A 151 6.21 9.83 4.41
CA PHE A 151 4.99 9.74 3.61
C PHE A 151 4.79 8.37 2.94
N CYS A 152 5.77 7.48 3.05
CA CYS A 152 5.69 6.09 2.61
C CYS A 152 5.25 5.22 3.80
N ARG A 153 3.98 4.84 3.85
CA ARG A 153 3.36 4.09 4.96
C ARG A 153 3.20 2.62 4.62
N THR A 154 3.16 1.81 5.66
CA THR A 154 2.66 0.44 5.64
C THR A 154 2.04 0.11 6.99
N TYR A 155 1.33 -0.99 7.05
CA TYR A 155 0.78 -1.53 8.29
C TYR A 155 1.36 -2.91 8.52
N THR A 156 1.82 -3.25 9.72
CA THR A 156 2.23 -4.62 10.05
C THR A 156 1.28 -5.21 11.09
N THR A 157 1.02 -6.52 11.00
CA THR A 157 0.29 -7.28 12.02
C THR A 157 1.21 -7.79 13.13
N ASN A 158 2.53 -7.68 12.95
CA ASN A 158 3.53 -8.10 13.92
C ASN A 158 4.67 -7.08 13.98
N TYR A 159 4.84 -6.44 15.15
CA TYR A 159 5.94 -5.54 15.44
C TYR A 159 6.49 -5.85 16.83
N GLY A 160 7.27 -6.93 16.95
CA GLY A 160 7.79 -7.38 18.23
C GLY A 160 6.70 -7.50 19.29
N SER A 161 6.94 -6.98 20.49
CA SER A 161 5.98 -6.97 21.59
C SER A 161 4.88 -5.91 21.46
N GLU A 162 5.00 -4.95 20.53
CA GLU A 162 4.01 -3.88 20.35
C GLU A 162 2.76 -4.36 19.59
N GLY A 163 2.88 -5.46 18.83
CA GLY A 163 1.77 -5.99 18.04
C GLY A 163 1.48 -5.18 16.77
N PRO A 164 0.23 -5.23 16.25
CA PRO A 164 -0.13 -4.59 14.99
C PRO A 164 -0.01 -3.06 15.03
N LYS A 165 0.66 -2.46 14.04
CA LYS A 165 0.84 -0.99 13.98
C LYS A 165 1.11 -0.44 12.59
N TRP A 166 0.79 0.84 12.43
CA TRP A 166 1.20 1.66 11.29
C TRP A 166 2.65 2.09 11.44
N VAL A 167 3.42 1.96 10.36
CA VAL A 167 4.86 2.31 10.34
C VAL A 167 5.24 2.96 9.01
N VAL A 168 6.42 3.55 8.98
CA VAL A 168 7.07 3.94 7.73
C VAL A 168 7.53 2.67 6.99
N ALA A 169 7.27 2.62 5.69
CA ALA A 169 7.44 1.44 4.84
C ALA A 169 8.87 1.16 4.37
N ASN A 170 9.82 2.02 4.74
CA ASN A 170 11.23 1.88 4.39
C ASN A 170 12.14 1.79 5.63
N GLY A 171 11.56 1.31 6.74
CA GLY A 171 12.30 0.97 7.94
C GLY A 171 13.01 -0.38 7.82
N LEU A 172 14.08 -0.57 8.59
CA LEU A 172 14.84 -1.84 8.60
C LEU A 172 13.98 -3.02 9.08
N SER A 173 13.11 -2.80 10.06
CA SER A 173 12.29 -3.85 10.69
C SER A 173 11.00 -4.17 9.92
N VAL A 174 10.47 -3.22 9.15
CA VAL A 174 9.27 -3.41 8.33
C VAL A 174 9.46 -2.67 7.03
N ASN A 175 9.47 -3.42 5.93
CA ASN A 175 9.55 -2.86 4.60
C ASN A 175 8.56 -3.49 3.62
N VAL A 176 8.44 -2.87 2.45
CA VAL A 176 7.55 -3.31 1.37
C VAL A 176 8.33 -3.76 0.13
N GLY A 177 9.60 -4.14 0.29
CA GLY A 177 10.52 -4.41 -0.81
C GLY A 177 11.14 -3.15 -1.42
N VAL A 178 12.27 -3.32 -2.11
CA VAL A 178 13.01 -2.23 -2.78
C VAL A 178 12.13 -1.53 -3.80
N TRP A 179 11.53 -2.28 -4.73
CA TRP A 179 10.71 -1.65 -5.77
C TRP A 179 9.39 -1.07 -5.24
N GLY A 180 8.81 -1.68 -4.19
CA GLY A 180 7.65 -1.12 -3.50
C GLY A 180 8.00 0.22 -2.87
N THR A 181 9.16 0.30 -2.23
CA THR A 181 9.70 1.54 -1.66
C THR A 181 9.96 2.58 -2.74
N GLU A 182 10.60 2.20 -3.85
CA GLU A 182 10.82 3.07 -5.01
C GLU A 182 9.51 3.58 -5.61
N LEU A 183 8.50 2.73 -5.73
CA LEU A 183 7.18 3.13 -6.21
C LEU A 183 6.58 4.23 -5.32
N GLN A 184 6.61 4.05 -3.99
CA GLN A 184 6.12 5.08 -3.06
C GLN A 184 6.94 6.38 -3.18
N ARG A 185 8.27 6.28 -3.30
CA ARG A 185 9.16 7.42 -3.48
C ARG A 185 8.82 8.20 -4.75
N LEU A 186 8.64 7.50 -5.87
CA LEU A 186 8.32 8.09 -7.17
C LEU A 186 6.92 8.74 -7.18
N ILE A 187 5.91 8.12 -6.57
CA ILE A 187 4.58 8.72 -6.44
C ILE A 187 4.65 9.99 -5.58
N ARG A 188 5.37 9.96 -4.46
CA ARG A 188 5.57 11.16 -3.65
C ARG A 188 6.26 12.26 -4.47
N GLN A 189 7.38 11.96 -5.13
CA GLN A 189 8.15 12.98 -5.85
C GLN A 189 7.34 13.62 -6.98
N ASN A 190 6.63 12.81 -7.76
CA ASN A 190 5.96 13.28 -8.98
C ASN A 190 4.54 13.79 -8.72
N ASN A 191 3.85 13.28 -7.70
CA ASN A 191 2.45 13.60 -7.43
C ASN A 191 2.23 14.32 -6.09
N GLN A 192 3.23 14.36 -5.20
CA GLN A 192 3.12 14.93 -3.86
C GLN A 192 2.03 14.26 -3.01
N ILE A 193 1.79 12.97 -3.24
CA ILE A 193 0.77 12.17 -2.55
C ILE A 193 1.46 11.12 -1.66
N PRO A 194 1.17 11.07 -0.35
CA PRO A 194 1.52 9.96 0.52
C PRO A 194 0.91 8.64 0.06
N THR A 195 1.56 7.52 0.38
CA THR A 195 1.07 6.20 -0.06
C THR A 195 1.17 5.18 1.05
N CYS A 196 0.27 4.19 1.04
CA CYS A 196 0.37 2.97 1.81
C CYS A 196 0.55 1.80 0.84
N ILE A 197 1.56 0.96 1.08
CA ILE A 197 1.70 -0.32 0.41
C ILE A 197 1.61 -1.43 1.44
N LEU A 198 0.77 -2.43 1.19
CA LEU A 198 0.81 -3.71 1.89
C LEU A 198 1.39 -4.75 0.93
N ASN A 199 2.64 -5.17 1.20
CA ASN A 199 3.29 -6.21 0.42
C ASN A 199 3.03 -7.58 1.05
N ASN A 200 2.41 -8.46 0.28
CA ASN A 200 2.07 -9.83 0.61
C ASN A 200 2.71 -10.78 -0.42
N GLY A 201 3.99 -10.56 -0.71
CA GLY A 201 4.79 -11.47 -1.52
C GLY A 201 5.25 -12.68 -0.71
N SER A 202 5.37 -13.85 -1.35
CA SER A 202 5.87 -15.08 -0.73
C SER A 202 6.79 -15.87 -1.67
N GLY A 203 8.07 -16.01 -1.32
CA GLY A 203 9.10 -16.61 -2.18
C GLY A 203 8.81 -18.04 -2.60
N GLY A 204 9.05 -18.36 -3.88
CA GLY A 204 8.98 -19.74 -4.41
C GLY A 204 7.58 -20.37 -4.47
N GLN A 205 6.53 -19.62 -4.18
CA GLN A 205 5.18 -20.19 -4.07
C GLN A 205 4.46 -20.26 -5.42
N PRO A 206 3.68 -21.33 -5.66
CA PRO A 206 2.80 -21.43 -6.82
C PRO A 206 1.56 -20.54 -6.67
N ILE A 207 0.86 -20.24 -7.77
CA ILE A 207 -0.37 -19.45 -7.80
C ILE A 207 -1.48 -20.05 -6.93
N THR A 208 -1.48 -21.37 -6.75
CA THR A 208 -2.43 -22.07 -5.86
C THR A 208 -2.26 -21.68 -4.39
N PHE A 209 -1.05 -21.31 -3.97
CA PHE A 209 -0.80 -20.79 -2.61
C PHE A 209 -1.47 -19.43 -2.40
N PHE A 210 -1.43 -18.56 -3.42
CA PHE A 210 -1.99 -17.21 -3.35
C PHE A 210 -3.50 -17.16 -3.59
N ASN A 211 -4.07 -18.16 -4.27
CA ASN A 211 -5.50 -18.22 -4.58
C ASN A 211 -6.31 -19.13 -3.65
N ASP A 212 -5.71 -19.59 -2.55
CA ASP A 212 -6.35 -20.40 -1.50
C ASP A 212 -7.25 -19.53 -0.59
N ARG A 213 -8.27 -18.93 -1.19
CA ARG A 213 -9.28 -18.14 -0.46
C ARG A 213 -10.30 -19.07 0.17
N ASN A 214 -10.39 -19.05 1.50
CA ASN A 214 -11.45 -19.72 2.24
C ASN A 214 -12.77 -18.94 2.10
N ALA A 215 -13.78 -19.53 1.44
CA ALA A 215 -15.06 -18.86 1.20
C ALA A 215 -15.89 -18.64 2.48
N ALA A 216 -15.76 -19.51 3.48
CA ALA A 216 -16.47 -19.41 4.76
C ALA A 216 -15.79 -18.41 5.71
N ASN A 217 -14.47 -18.23 5.58
CA ASN A 217 -13.70 -17.23 6.30
C ASN A 217 -12.65 -16.57 5.38
N PRO A 218 -13.01 -15.54 4.59
CA PRO A 218 -12.09 -14.94 3.62
C PRO A 218 -10.80 -14.37 4.23
N SER A 219 -10.82 -14.01 5.53
CA SER A 219 -9.68 -13.48 6.28
C SER A 219 -8.97 -14.54 7.14
N ASP A 220 -9.06 -15.81 6.74
CA ASP A 220 -8.42 -16.95 7.41
C ASP A 220 -6.90 -16.77 7.49
N LEU A 221 -6.38 -16.69 8.72
CA LEU A 221 -4.95 -16.47 8.96
C LEU A 221 -4.07 -17.65 8.56
N THR A 222 -4.66 -18.83 8.33
CA THR A 222 -3.92 -20.02 7.87
C THR A 222 -3.56 -19.94 6.38
N THR A 223 -4.33 -19.22 5.57
CA THR A 223 -4.05 -19.05 4.13
C THR A 223 -3.35 -17.74 3.84
N ASP A 224 -2.56 -17.70 2.76
CA ASP A 224 -1.85 -16.48 2.39
C ASP A 224 -2.78 -15.35 1.97
N TYR A 225 -3.81 -15.71 1.20
CA TYR A 225 -4.87 -14.81 0.82
C TYR A 225 -5.55 -14.20 2.05
N GLY A 226 -5.91 -15.03 3.04
CA GLY A 226 -6.61 -14.57 4.22
C GLY A 226 -5.75 -13.71 5.14
N ARG A 227 -4.44 -13.98 5.27
CA ARG A 227 -3.49 -13.06 5.93
C ARG A 227 -3.42 -11.70 5.25
N ALA A 228 -3.36 -11.66 3.93
CA ALA A 228 -3.34 -10.42 3.15
C ALA A 228 -4.61 -9.60 3.41
N LEU A 229 -5.76 -10.25 3.31
CA LEU A 229 -7.07 -9.62 3.53
C LEU A 229 -7.20 -9.12 4.98
N HIS A 230 -6.88 -9.96 5.96
CA HIS A 230 -6.87 -9.60 7.37
C HIS A 230 -6.03 -8.36 7.63
N ARG A 231 -4.78 -8.30 7.11
CA ARG A 231 -3.90 -7.15 7.27
C ARG A 231 -4.51 -5.86 6.73
N SER A 232 -5.17 -5.93 5.57
CA SER A 232 -5.85 -4.77 4.97
C SER A 232 -7.09 -4.31 5.75
N MET A 233 -7.81 -5.25 6.39
CA MET A 233 -8.94 -4.99 7.26
C MET A 233 -8.51 -4.34 8.58
N MET A 234 -7.46 -4.86 9.21
CA MET A 234 -6.87 -4.31 10.45
C MET A 234 -6.31 -2.91 10.23
N ALA A 235 -5.72 -2.64 9.06
CA ALA A 235 -5.32 -1.31 8.66
C ALA A 235 -6.52 -0.38 8.37
N GLY A 236 -7.73 -0.91 8.17
CA GLY A 236 -8.92 -0.14 7.82
C GLY A 236 -8.91 0.38 6.37
N VAL A 237 -8.15 -0.26 5.48
CA VAL A 237 -7.93 0.21 4.10
C VAL A 237 -8.41 -0.75 3.01
N GLN A 238 -8.87 -1.96 3.37
CA GLN A 238 -9.37 -2.98 2.44
C GLN A 238 -10.24 -2.40 1.32
N ASN A 239 -11.30 -1.68 1.67
CA ASN A 239 -12.28 -1.17 0.71
C ASN A 239 -11.79 0.03 -0.11
N GLN A 240 -10.52 0.44 0.02
CA GLN A 240 -9.96 1.63 -0.61
C GLN A 240 -8.62 1.34 -1.33
N VAL A 241 -8.28 0.06 -1.49
CA VAL A 241 -7.16 -0.37 -2.33
C VAL A 241 -7.41 0.05 -3.77
N LYS A 242 -6.53 0.88 -4.35
CA LYS A 242 -6.69 1.42 -5.71
C LYS A 242 -6.18 0.48 -6.79
N ALA A 243 -5.11 -0.25 -6.49
CA ALA A 243 -4.52 -1.22 -7.39
C ALA A 243 -3.85 -2.37 -6.63
N ILE A 244 -3.81 -3.54 -7.27
CA ILE A 244 -3.05 -4.70 -6.85
C ILE A 244 -1.98 -4.99 -7.91
N PHE A 245 -0.72 -5.00 -7.49
CA PHE A 245 0.42 -5.37 -8.33
C PHE A 245 0.72 -6.85 -8.14
N TRP A 246 0.62 -7.63 -9.22
CA TRP A 246 0.85 -9.07 -9.21
C TRP A 246 2.09 -9.44 -10.01
N ARG A 247 3.04 -10.13 -9.36
CA ARG A 247 4.25 -10.64 -10.02
C ARG A 247 4.59 -12.05 -9.57
N GLN A 248 4.20 -13.03 -10.39
CA GLN A 248 4.37 -14.44 -10.12
C GLN A 248 4.27 -15.25 -11.42
N GLY A 249 4.77 -16.49 -11.41
CA GLY A 249 4.62 -17.46 -12.50
C GLY A 249 5.85 -18.34 -12.69
N GLU A 250 6.97 -17.97 -12.07
CA GLU A 250 8.22 -18.72 -12.19
C GLU A 250 8.12 -20.10 -11.52
N ALA A 251 7.32 -20.23 -10.45
CA ALA A 251 7.05 -21.51 -9.80
C ALA A 251 6.33 -22.50 -10.73
N GLU A 252 5.35 -22.03 -11.54
CA GLU A 252 4.65 -22.92 -12.50
C GLU A 252 5.52 -23.29 -13.69
N ILE A 253 6.47 -22.42 -14.08
CA ILE A 253 7.43 -22.72 -15.15
C ILE A 253 8.48 -23.72 -14.66
N GLY A 254 8.94 -23.59 -13.41
CA GLY A 254 9.86 -24.53 -12.79
C GLY A 254 9.23 -25.87 -12.39
N GLY A 255 7.90 -25.98 -12.44
CA GLY A 255 7.12 -27.18 -12.11
C GLY A 255 6.82 -28.08 -13.32
N LEU A 256 5.99 -29.10 -13.10
CA LEU A 256 5.50 -29.98 -14.17
C LEU A 256 4.62 -29.19 -15.15
N SER A 257 4.69 -29.51 -16.45
CA SER A 257 4.02 -28.79 -17.54
C SER A 257 2.50 -28.58 -17.35
N SER A 258 1.83 -29.48 -16.61
CA SER A 258 0.40 -29.37 -16.31
C SER A 258 0.06 -28.14 -15.44
N GLN A 259 0.94 -27.72 -14.53
CA GLN A 259 0.69 -26.54 -13.68
C GLN A 259 0.74 -25.23 -14.47
N MET A 260 1.59 -25.16 -15.50
CA MET A 260 1.67 -24.02 -16.41
C MET A 260 0.37 -23.86 -17.22
N LEU A 261 -0.24 -24.96 -17.67
CA LEU A 261 -1.49 -24.93 -18.44
C LEU A 261 -2.68 -24.46 -17.60
N GLU A 262 -2.68 -24.77 -16.30
CA GLU A 262 -3.72 -24.35 -15.36
C GLU A 262 -3.60 -22.88 -14.90
N TYR A 263 -2.46 -22.23 -15.16
CA TYR A 263 -2.19 -20.86 -14.69
C TYR A 263 -3.32 -19.86 -15.00
N PRO A 264 -3.87 -19.78 -16.23
CA PRO A 264 -4.92 -18.82 -16.55
C PRO A 264 -6.19 -19.06 -15.71
N ALA A 265 -6.56 -20.31 -15.48
CA ALA A 265 -7.73 -20.66 -14.67
C ALA A 265 -7.51 -20.34 -13.19
N GLN A 266 -6.31 -20.61 -12.67
CA GLN A 266 -5.95 -20.27 -11.29
C GLN A 266 -5.86 -18.76 -11.06
N PHE A 267 -5.35 -18.01 -12.05
CA PHE A 267 -5.32 -16.56 -12.00
C PHE A 267 -6.72 -15.95 -12.05
N ASP A 268 -7.61 -16.47 -12.89
CA ASP A 268 -9.00 -16.01 -12.93
C ASP A 268 -9.72 -16.21 -11.58
N LYS A 269 -9.46 -17.33 -10.87
CA LYS A 269 -9.95 -17.54 -9.49
C LYS A 269 -9.42 -16.48 -8.51
N LEU A 270 -8.11 -16.20 -8.54
CA LEU A 270 -7.48 -15.18 -7.70
C LEU A 270 -8.05 -13.79 -7.99
N TYR A 271 -8.20 -13.46 -9.27
CA TYR A 271 -8.73 -12.19 -9.73
C TYR A 271 -10.17 -11.95 -9.28
N ARG A 272 -11.04 -12.98 -9.40
CA ARG A 272 -12.43 -12.91 -8.90
C ARG A 272 -12.48 -12.74 -7.39
N SER A 273 -11.62 -13.45 -6.67
CA SER A 273 -11.44 -13.28 -5.23
C SER A 273 -11.10 -11.84 -4.87
N TRP A 274 -10.11 -11.25 -5.56
CA TRP A 274 -9.77 -9.85 -5.34
C TRP A 274 -10.90 -8.87 -5.69
N LYS A 275 -11.67 -9.11 -6.75
CA LYS A 275 -12.83 -8.26 -7.06
C LYS A 275 -13.87 -8.28 -5.95
N GLN A 276 -14.07 -9.46 -5.34
CA GLN A 276 -15.04 -9.63 -4.28
C GLN A 276 -14.59 -8.89 -3.01
N ASP A 277 -13.32 -9.02 -2.62
CA ASP A 277 -12.85 -8.50 -1.33
C ASP A 277 -12.21 -7.10 -1.43
N TYR A 278 -11.85 -6.61 -2.62
CA TYR A 278 -11.29 -5.27 -2.86
C TYR A 278 -12.13 -4.50 -3.90
N PRO A 279 -13.37 -4.11 -3.57
CA PRO A 279 -14.38 -3.68 -4.55
C PRO A 279 -14.04 -2.37 -5.29
N VAL A 280 -13.20 -1.51 -4.70
CA VAL A 280 -12.80 -0.22 -5.30
C VAL A 280 -11.54 -0.37 -6.18
N CYS A 281 -10.90 -1.53 -6.20
CA CYS A 281 -9.70 -1.77 -6.99
C CYS A 281 -9.98 -1.59 -8.49
N LYS A 282 -9.39 -0.54 -9.09
CA LYS A 282 -9.63 -0.18 -10.49
C LYS A 282 -8.63 -0.84 -11.44
N ARG A 283 -7.50 -1.36 -10.94
CA ARG A 283 -6.38 -1.84 -11.78
C ARG A 283 -5.67 -3.05 -11.18
N TYR A 284 -5.36 -3.99 -12.08
CA TYR A 284 -4.60 -5.20 -11.79
C TYR A 284 -3.45 -5.24 -12.79
N THR A 285 -2.22 -5.05 -12.33
CA THR A 285 -1.05 -5.08 -13.21
C THR A 285 -0.40 -6.45 -13.11
N LEU A 286 -0.39 -7.16 -14.24
CA LEU A 286 0.17 -8.49 -14.42
C LEU A 286 1.57 -8.39 -15.01
N ARG A 287 2.55 -9.08 -14.43
CA ARG A 287 3.83 -9.35 -15.09
C ARG A 287 4.11 -10.85 -15.10
N LYS A 288 3.87 -11.48 -16.25
CA LYS A 288 4.30 -12.86 -16.55
C LYS A 288 5.77 -12.85 -17.03
N PRO A 289 6.60 -13.84 -16.67
CA PRO A 289 7.87 -14.08 -17.37
C PRO A 289 7.60 -14.36 -18.86
N GLY A 290 8.40 -13.78 -19.76
CA GLY A 290 8.12 -13.75 -21.19
C GLY A 290 7.85 -15.13 -21.81
N PHE A 291 6.72 -15.25 -22.52
CA PHE A 291 6.41 -16.39 -23.37
C PHE A 291 5.94 -15.86 -24.75
N SER A 292 6.68 -16.22 -25.79
CA SER A 292 6.20 -16.23 -27.17
C SER A 292 5.81 -17.67 -27.51
N PRO A 293 4.53 -17.96 -27.83
CA PRO A 293 4.16 -19.28 -28.30
C PRO A 293 4.88 -19.58 -29.63
N PRO A 294 5.39 -20.81 -29.85
CA PRO A 294 5.75 -21.23 -31.19
C PRO A 294 4.44 -21.42 -31.97
N GLY A 295 4.22 -20.64 -33.04
CA GLY A 295 3.25 -21.00 -34.08
C GLY A 295 2.17 -19.99 -34.49
N TRP A 296 2.21 -18.72 -34.08
CA TRP A 296 1.38 -17.69 -34.72
C TRP A 296 2.25 -16.77 -35.56
N GLY A 297 2.47 -17.24 -36.79
CA GLY A 297 3.16 -16.53 -37.84
C GLY A 297 2.50 -15.20 -38.15
N ILE A 298 3.38 -14.26 -38.44
CA ILE A 298 3.15 -13.00 -39.15
C ILE A 298 2.47 -13.37 -40.47
N ASP A 299 1.28 -12.80 -40.76
CA ASP A 299 0.80 -12.38 -42.10
C ASP A 299 -0.73 -12.37 -42.21
N ARG A 300 -1.32 -11.16 -42.28
CA ARG A 300 -2.20 -10.64 -43.37
C ARG A 300 -3.11 -9.49 -42.88
N PRO A 301 -3.36 -8.46 -43.71
CA PRO A 301 -4.27 -7.36 -43.40
C PRO A 301 -5.71 -7.73 -43.76
N LEU A 302 -6.68 -7.39 -42.93
CA LEU A 302 -8.10 -7.45 -43.30
C LEU A 302 -8.80 -6.13 -43.02
N SER A 303 -9.20 -5.51 -44.13
CA SER A 303 -10.16 -4.43 -44.27
C SER A 303 -11.59 -4.88 -43.91
N GLY A 304 -12.31 -4.02 -43.18
CA GLY A 304 -13.77 -3.84 -43.25
C GLY A 304 -14.69 -4.90 -42.65
N ILE A 305 -15.43 -4.56 -41.59
CA ILE A 305 -16.90 -4.62 -41.47
C ILE A 305 -17.31 -4.16 -40.07
N SER A 306 -18.31 -3.29 -40.03
CA SER A 306 -19.01 -2.76 -38.85
C SER A 306 -20.02 -3.76 -38.25
N SER A 307 -20.09 -3.85 -36.92
CA SER A 307 -21.37 -3.84 -36.19
C SER A 307 -21.15 -3.62 -34.68
N VAL A 308 -22.19 -3.08 -34.06
CA VAL A 308 -22.26 -2.44 -32.75
C VAL A 308 -22.51 -3.46 -31.62
N GLY A 309 -21.89 -3.26 -30.44
CA GLY A 309 -22.51 -3.64 -29.16
C GLY A 309 -21.66 -4.40 -28.13
N ARG A 310 -21.45 -3.72 -26.98
CA ARG A 310 -21.03 -4.15 -25.63
C ARG A 310 -19.58 -3.75 -25.22
N PRO A 311 -19.40 -2.98 -24.13
CA PRO A 311 -18.08 -2.79 -23.54
C PRO A 311 -17.70 -4.09 -22.82
N SER A 312 -16.88 -4.92 -23.47
CA SER A 312 -16.21 -6.02 -22.79
C SER A 312 -14.99 -5.46 -22.06
N CYS A 313 -14.90 -5.68 -20.75
CA CYS A 313 -13.65 -5.48 -20.03
C CYS A 313 -12.67 -6.59 -20.45
N THR A 314 -11.92 -6.37 -21.52
CA THR A 314 -10.86 -7.28 -21.96
C THR A 314 -9.67 -7.12 -21.00
N PRO A 315 -9.19 -8.18 -20.32
CA PRO A 315 -7.91 -8.12 -19.64
C PRO A 315 -6.82 -7.94 -20.71
N MET A 316 -6.00 -6.90 -20.58
CA MET A 316 -4.91 -6.64 -21.52
C MET A 316 -3.81 -7.69 -21.29
N TYR A 317 -3.79 -8.73 -22.13
CA TYR A 317 -2.75 -9.75 -22.16
C TYR A 317 -1.77 -9.43 -23.29
N GLU A 318 -0.66 -8.77 -22.98
CA GLU A 318 0.47 -8.65 -23.90
C GLU A 318 1.77 -9.17 -23.24
N PRO A 319 2.58 -9.98 -23.94
CA PRO A 319 3.92 -10.31 -23.49
C PRO A 319 4.82 -9.09 -23.65
N LEU A 320 5.15 -8.48 -22.53
CA LEU A 320 5.91 -7.23 -22.45
C LEU A 320 7.42 -7.49 -22.28
N ARG A 321 8.23 -6.70 -22.98
CA ARG A 321 9.70 -6.79 -23.11
C ARG A 321 10.39 -5.98 -21.98
N PRO A 322 11.71 -6.09 -21.77
CA PRO A 322 12.40 -5.54 -20.60
C PRO A 322 12.23 -4.02 -20.34
N TRP A 323 11.81 -3.24 -21.33
CA TRP A 323 11.54 -1.80 -21.23
C TRP A 323 10.22 -1.45 -20.52
N ASP A 324 9.33 -2.42 -20.28
CA ASP A 324 8.00 -2.14 -19.71
C ASP A 324 8.00 -1.84 -18.19
N TYR A 325 9.15 -2.01 -17.54
CA TYR A 325 9.41 -1.47 -16.20
C TYR A 325 9.33 0.07 -16.22
N TRP A 326 9.92 0.70 -17.24
CA TRP A 326 9.91 2.16 -17.39
C TRP A 326 8.59 2.67 -17.95
N ALA A 327 7.87 1.90 -18.78
CA ALA A 327 6.55 2.29 -19.28
C ALA A 327 5.47 2.25 -18.18
N THR A 328 5.50 1.24 -17.30
CA THR A 328 4.60 1.15 -16.14
C THR A 328 4.90 2.26 -15.13
N MET A 329 6.18 2.54 -14.87
CA MET A 329 6.59 3.68 -14.04
C MET A 329 6.22 5.02 -14.68
N ALA A 330 6.43 5.21 -15.98
CA ALA A 330 6.09 6.44 -16.71
C ALA A 330 4.58 6.71 -16.74
N PHE A 331 3.75 5.66 -16.87
CA PHE A 331 2.29 5.79 -16.87
C PHE A 331 1.71 6.06 -15.47
N ILE A 332 2.32 5.54 -14.41
CA ILE A 332 1.91 5.80 -13.01
C ILE A 332 2.39 7.18 -12.54
N THR A 333 3.54 7.64 -13.00
CA THR A 333 4.16 8.92 -12.56
C THR A 333 3.85 10.11 -13.47
N GLY A 334 3.28 9.89 -14.66
CA GLY A 334 2.92 10.96 -15.61
C GLY A 334 4.05 11.44 -16.52
N LEU A 335 5.18 10.72 -16.62
CA LEU A 335 6.29 11.06 -17.51
C LEU A 335 5.97 10.74 -18.99
N ARG A 336 6.03 11.75 -19.87
CA ARG A 336 6.09 11.54 -21.33
C ARG A 336 7.56 11.38 -21.76
N ILE A 337 7.93 10.19 -22.24
CA ILE A 337 9.26 9.91 -22.80
C ILE A 337 9.15 9.97 -24.33
N THR A 338 9.83 10.92 -24.98
CA THR A 338 9.63 11.23 -26.41
C THR A 338 10.63 10.60 -27.39
N SER A 339 11.70 9.93 -26.96
CA SER A 339 12.48 9.00 -27.81
C SER A 339 13.69 8.42 -27.07
N PHE A 340 14.05 7.15 -27.34
CA PHE A 340 15.44 6.71 -27.34
C PHE A 340 15.73 5.75 -28.50
N SER A 341 16.88 5.95 -29.15
CA SER A 341 17.46 5.13 -30.23
C SER A 341 18.16 3.89 -29.63
N PRO A 342 18.13 2.71 -30.27
CA PRO A 342 18.45 1.45 -29.60
C PRO A 342 19.89 0.98 -29.84
N ILE A 343 20.84 1.35 -28.98
CA ILE A 343 22.09 0.57 -28.81
C ILE A 343 22.50 0.64 -27.33
N ILE A 344 22.86 -0.52 -26.77
CA ILE A 344 23.53 -0.77 -25.47
C ILE A 344 22.60 -1.09 -24.28
N CYS A 345 22.36 -2.39 -24.01
CA CYS A 345 22.81 -3.12 -22.81
C CYS A 345 22.07 -4.47 -22.62
N ILE A 346 22.82 -5.57 -22.69
CA ILE A 346 22.48 -6.91 -22.20
C ILE A 346 23.33 -7.15 -20.95
N ALA A 347 22.71 -7.55 -19.83
CA ALA A 347 23.08 -8.75 -19.05
C ALA A 347 22.42 -8.74 -17.65
N TRP A 348 21.63 -9.78 -17.39
CA TRP A 348 21.33 -10.53 -16.15
C TRP A 348 20.01 -11.26 -16.48
N SER A 349 19.96 -12.59 -16.63
CA SER A 349 20.28 -13.58 -15.59
C SER A 349 20.52 -14.98 -16.22
N ILE A 350 21.52 -15.69 -15.66
CA ILE A 350 21.70 -17.16 -15.52
C ILE A 350 21.74 -18.02 -16.81
N GLY A 351 22.86 -18.72 -16.97
CA GLY A 351 23.31 -19.31 -18.22
C GLY A 351 22.93 -20.76 -18.47
N ILE A 352 22.81 -21.07 -19.76
CA ILE A 352 23.17 -22.34 -20.40
C ILE A 352 23.75 -21.98 -21.77
N PHE A 353 25.08 -21.97 -21.90
CA PHE A 353 25.75 -21.94 -23.21
C PHE A 353 26.70 -23.12 -23.30
N THR A 354 26.19 -24.24 -23.81
CA THR A 354 27.00 -25.30 -24.42
C THR A 354 26.51 -25.54 -25.83
N ALA A 355 26.82 -24.63 -26.76
CA ALA A 355 26.92 -24.97 -28.18
C ALA A 355 27.73 -23.92 -28.94
N ARG A 356 28.80 -24.38 -29.59
CA ARG A 356 29.67 -23.62 -30.49
C ARG A 356 28.91 -23.15 -31.73
N ARG A 357 29.34 -21.99 -32.24
CA ARG A 357 29.14 -21.38 -33.58
C ARG A 357 27.90 -20.51 -33.75
N ILE A 358 28.09 -19.19 -33.67
CA ILE A 358 27.69 -18.24 -34.73
C ILE A 358 28.77 -17.14 -34.80
N ARG A 359 29.43 -16.96 -35.95
CA ARG A 359 30.33 -15.83 -36.24
C ARG A 359 29.50 -14.64 -36.72
N CYS A 360 29.68 -13.47 -36.13
CA CYS A 360 29.15 -12.21 -36.69
C CYS A 360 29.98 -11.79 -37.92
N LYS A 361 29.29 -11.47 -39.03
CA LYS A 361 29.86 -10.69 -40.14
C LYS A 361 29.75 -9.19 -39.81
N SER A 362 30.84 -8.48 -40.05
CA SER A 362 31.11 -7.05 -39.89
C SER A 362 30.16 -6.12 -40.64
N THR A 363 29.83 -4.96 -40.05
CA THR A 363 29.21 -3.79 -40.69
C THR A 363 30.27 -2.67 -40.86
N PRO A 364 30.25 -1.86 -41.95
CA PRO A 364 31.24 -0.81 -42.22
C PRO A 364 30.95 0.52 -41.50
N PRO A 365 31.91 1.46 -41.39
CA PRO A 365 31.80 2.66 -40.57
C PRO A 365 30.96 3.76 -41.24
N ILE A 366 30.15 4.47 -40.45
CA ILE A 366 29.38 5.65 -40.90
C ILE A 366 30.14 6.92 -40.50
N HIS A 367 30.38 7.80 -41.49
CA HIS A 367 30.95 9.12 -41.35
C HIS A 367 30.00 10.11 -40.65
N VAL A 368 30.51 10.87 -39.69
CA VAL A 368 29.82 11.99 -39.04
C VAL A 368 29.89 13.22 -39.94
N LYS A 369 28.75 13.70 -40.45
CA LYS A 369 28.63 15.05 -41.04
C LYS A 369 28.15 16.03 -39.98
N SER A 370 29.07 16.93 -39.61
CA SER A 370 28.94 18.20 -38.88
C SER A 370 28.40 18.17 -37.43
N ILE A 371 29.25 18.67 -36.54
CA ILE A 371 28.96 19.11 -35.17
C ILE A 371 28.66 20.61 -35.24
N ILE A 372 27.52 21.07 -34.72
CA ILE A 372 27.24 22.50 -34.52
C ILE A 372 27.51 22.82 -33.04
N PRO A 373 28.49 23.69 -32.72
CA PRO A 373 28.76 24.11 -31.35
C PRO A 373 27.79 25.22 -30.91
N ILE A 374 27.32 25.13 -29.66
CA ILE A 374 26.53 26.19 -29.00
C ILE A 374 27.51 27.28 -28.49
N PRO A 375 27.25 28.58 -28.71
CA PRO A 375 28.15 29.65 -28.25
C PRO A 375 28.09 29.86 -26.73
N ASN A 376 29.26 30.17 -26.15
CA ASN A 376 29.47 30.55 -24.76
C ASN A 376 28.61 31.76 -24.34
N ARG A 377 28.06 31.72 -23.11
CA ARG A 377 27.58 32.94 -22.42
C ARG A 377 28.78 33.75 -21.91
N PRO A 378 28.79 35.09 -22.05
CA PRO A 378 29.75 35.94 -21.36
C PRO A 378 29.46 36.01 -19.85
N SER A 379 30.52 36.32 -19.11
CA SER A 379 30.67 36.49 -17.65
C SER A 379 29.50 37.11 -16.91
#